data_AF-A0A358DM82-F1
#
_entry.id   AF-A0A358DM82-F1
#
_cell.length_a   1.000
_cell.length_b   1.000
_cell.length_c   1.000
_cell.angle_alpha   90.00
_cell.angle_beta   90.00
_cell.angle_gamma   90.00
#
_symmetry.space_group_name_H-M   'P 1'
#
loop_
_entity.id
_entity.type
_entity.pdbx_description
1 polymer ?
#
loop_
_entity_poly.entity_id
_entity_poly.type
_entity_poly.pdbx_seq_one_letter_code
_entity_poly.pdbx_strand_id
1 'polypeptide(L)'
;MSAAVIYSQITQEKASGIEPSLAEVAWSAVQAQRGPDGLWEDGDVLSPFSGAGVREDIISYHHTGSSSERGILGGLNWVFEQASETLQNGGESPINFNYGRANSNFEPNKRYQVDPERFQFSFGFPMQDNGNHGDVSMLYGLDRRDSGTLNDTDLGVAQFMVAEGELPQARAVPIRTLFAQLREAIPEQSAYRDAWHMHRDLDKASGAFMYTLLTGKCALGPEPQDRASADWRSWTAHRIGYSTAWTLMHWESAPACP
;
A
#
# COMPACT_ATOMS: atom_id res chain seq x y z
N MET A 1 -13.55 9.69 -3.39
CA MET A 1 -14.32 8.60 -2.76
C MET A 1 -13.49 7.89 -1.71
N SER A 2 -12.32 7.32 -2.01
CA SER A 2 -11.51 6.56 -1.04
C SER A 2 -11.16 7.33 0.24
N ALA A 3 -10.67 8.57 0.16
CA ALA A 3 -10.42 9.41 1.35
C ALA A 3 -11.70 9.78 2.13
N ALA A 4 -12.83 9.89 1.43
CA ALA A 4 -14.12 10.20 2.04
C ALA A 4 -14.66 9.00 2.82
N VAL A 5 -14.52 7.79 2.26
CA VAL A 5 -14.82 6.54 2.97
C VAL A 5 -13.87 6.40 4.15
N ILE A 6 -12.56 6.66 3.94
CA ILE A 6 -11.51 6.67 4.97
C ILE A 6 -11.89 7.54 6.16
N TYR A 7 -12.18 8.81 5.89
CA TYR A 7 -12.65 9.73 6.90
C TYR A 7 -13.93 9.20 7.56
N SER A 8 -14.93 8.84 6.76
CA SER A 8 -16.28 8.62 7.29
C SER A 8 -16.37 7.40 8.21
N GLN A 9 -15.53 6.39 7.98
CA GLN A 9 -15.48 5.21 8.83
C GLN A 9 -14.51 5.34 10.00
N ILE A 10 -13.49 6.21 9.92
CA ILE A 10 -12.70 6.59 11.11
C ILE A 10 -13.54 7.44 12.08
N THR A 11 -14.20 8.47 11.55
CA THR A 11 -14.91 9.47 12.38
C THR A 11 -16.33 9.05 12.72
N GLN A 12 -16.88 8.06 12.02
CA GLN A 12 -18.29 7.68 12.10
C GLN A 12 -19.21 8.87 11.78
N GLU A 13 -18.79 9.71 10.84
CA GLU A 13 -19.51 10.89 10.35
C GLU A 13 -19.36 11.01 8.83
N LYS A 14 -20.21 11.79 8.16
CA LYS A 14 -19.99 12.11 6.74
C LYS A 14 -18.69 12.91 6.57
N ALA A 15 -17.89 12.56 5.57
CA ALA A 15 -16.70 13.33 5.21
C ALA A 15 -17.02 14.81 4.93
N SER A 16 -16.47 15.70 5.76
CA SER A 16 -16.62 17.15 5.63
C SER A 16 -15.58 17.73 4.66
N GLY A 17 -15.94 18.82 3.96
CA GLY A 17 -15.00 19.56 3.09
C GLY A 17 -14.80 18.96 1.70
N ILE A 18 -15.63 17.99 1.31
CA ILE A 18 -15.68 17.42 -0.05
C ILE A 18 -17.07 17.64 -0.67
N GLU A 19 -17.22 17.27 -1.94
CA GLU A 19 -18.50 17.35 -2.65
C GLU A 19 -19.58 16.51 -1.90
N PRO A 20 -20.77 17.07 -1.61
CA PRO A 20 -21.78 16.42 -0.77
C PRO A 20 -22.27 15.06 -1.27
N SER A 21 -22.43 14.87 -2.58
CA SER A 21 -22.86 13.58 -3.13
C SER A 21 -21.79 12.50 -2.94
N LEU A 22 -20.51 12.86 -3.05
CA LEU A 22 -19.37 11.98 -2.76
C LEU A 22 -19.31 11.62 -1.27
N ALA A 23 -19.61 12.57 -0.38
CA ALA A 23 -19.69 12.33 1.07
C ALA A 23 -20.86 11.39 1.40
N GLU A 24 -22.02 11.56 0.75
CA GLU A 24 -23.20 10.71 0.94
C GLU A 24 -22.96 9.28 0.46
N VAL A 25 -22.37 9.12 -0.72
CA VAL A 25 -22.03 7.81 -1.28
C VAL A 25 -21.00 7.11 -0.41
N ALA A 26 -19.97 7.84 0.04
CA ALA A 26 -18.98 7.30 0.95
C ALA A 26 -19.61 6.85 2.27
N TRP A 27 -20.44 7.69 2.88
CA TRP A 27 -21.11 7.37 4.14
C TRP A 27 -22.09 6.20 4.02
N SER A 28 -22.83 6.13 2.92
CA SER A 28 -23.74 5.02 2.66
C SER A 28 -22.99 3.69 2.51
N ALA A 29 -21.82 3.70 1.88
CA ALA A 29 -20.95 2.52 1.78
C ALA A 29 -20.46 2.06 3.17
N VAL A 30 -20.08 2.99 4.05
CA VAL A 30 -19.69 2.68 5.44
C VAL A 30 -20.86 2.12 6.24
N GLN A 31 -22.06 2.72 6.13
CA GLN A 31 -23.24 2.29 6.88
C GLN A 31 -23.75 0.92 6.43
N ALA A 32 -23.64 0.60 5.13
CA ALA A 32 -24.06 -0.69 4.58
C ALA A 32 -23.22 -1.88 5.10
N GLN A 33 -22.03 -1.64 5.64
CA GLN A 33 -21.14 -2.68 6.17
C GLN A 33 -21.34 -3.00 7.66
N ARG A 34 -22.13 -2.22 8.39
CA ARG A 34 -22.44 -2.54 9.78
C ARG A 34 -23.42 -3.72 9.78
N GLY A 35 -22.93 -4.91 10.14
CA GLY A 35 -23.79 -6.04 10.46
C GLY A 35 -24.75 -5.70 11.61
N PRO A 36 -25.81 -6.50 11.83
CA PRO A 36 -26.82 -6.26 12.86
C PRO A 36 -26.27 -6.08 14.29
N ASP A 37 -25.07 -6.61 14.54
CA ASP A 37 -24.40 -6.60 15.85
C ASP A 37 -23.34 -5.49 15.99
N GLY A 38 -23.19 -4.60 14.99
CA GLY A 38 -22.19 -3.52 15.01
C GLY A 38 -20.75 -3.98 14.75
N LEU A 39 -20.56 -5.25 14.39
CA LEU A 39 -19.30 -5.82 13.93
C LEU A 39 -19.20 -5.73 12.40
N TRP A 40 -17.99 -5.50 11.90
CA TRP A 40 -17.70 -5.47 10.46
C TRP A 40 -17.85 -6.89 9.91
N GLU A 41 -18.85 -7.13 9.06
CA GLU A 41 -18.86 -8.36 8.27
C GLU A 41 -17.72 -8.28 7.24
N ASP A 42 -16.97 -9.37 7.11
CA ASP A 42 -15.84 -9.49 6.20
C ASP A 42 -16.36 -9.44 4.74
N GLY A 43 -16.61 -8.23 4.22
CA GLY A 43 -17.24 -8.04 2.92
C GLY A 43 -17.61 -6.59 2.57
N ASP A 44 -17.33 -6.22 1.32
CA ASP A 44 -18.11 -5.30 0.49
C ASP A 44 -17.89 -3.77 0.52
N VAL A 45 -16.75 -3.29 1.01
CA VAL A 45 -16.18 -2.06 0.43
C VAL A 45 -15.00 -2.48 -0.42
N LEU A 46 -15.28 -2.63 -1.71
CA LEU A 46 -14.27 -2.72 -2.74
C LEU A 46 -13.45 -1.43 -2.72
N SER A 47 -12.28 -1.52 -2.12
CA SER A 47 -11.33 -0.43 -2.05
C SER A 47 -9.99 -0.87 -2.66
N PRO A 48 -9.18 0.09 -3.12
CA PRO A 48 -7.79 -0.20 -3.50
C PRO A 48 -6.92 -0.73 -2.35
N PHE A 49 -7.42 -0.78 -1.11
CA PHE A 49 -6.69 -1.26 0.06
C PHE A 49 -7.31 -2.51 0.69
N SER A 50 -8.32 -3.10 0.06
CA SER A 50 -8.95 -4.32 0.56
C SER A 50 -7.97 -5.50 0.51
N GLY A 51 -8.13 -6.50 1.37
CA GLY A 51 -7.34 -7.73 1.31
C GLY A 51 -7.47 -8.43 -0.07
N ALA A 52 -6.43 -9.15 -0.47
CA ALA A 52 -6.42 -9.95 -1.70
C ALA A 52 -6.79 -11.41 -1.43
N GLY A 53 -6.52 -11.92 -0.23
CA GLY A 53 -6.92 -13.27 0.18
C GLY A 53 -6.19 -14.40 -0.55
N VAL A 54 -4.95 -14.15 -0.99
CA VAL A 54 -4.05 -15.16 -1.57
C VAL A 54 -3.67 -16.16 -0.48
N ARG A 55 -3.82 -17.47 -0.76
CA ARG A 55 -3.64 -18.56 0.21
C ARG A 55 -2.56 -19.58 -0.20
N GLU A 56 -1.92 -19.35 -1.34
CA GLU A 56 -0.88 -20.19 -1.89
C GLU A 56 0.43 -20.08 -1.08
N ASP A 57 1.12 -21.21 -0.88
CA ASP A 57 2.43 -21.25 -0.20
C ASP A 57 3.54 -20.62 -1.07
N ILE A 58 3.36 -20.63 -2.38
CA ILE A 58 4.23 -19.98 -3.36
C ILE A 58 3.46 -18.80 -3.93
N ILE A 59 3.85 -17.60 -3.54
CA ILE A 59 3.27 -16.36 -4.07
C ILE A 59 4.09 -15.93 -5.27
N SER A 60 3.48 -16.06 -6.45
CA SER A 60 4.09 -15.69 -7.72
C SER A 60 3.93 -14.19 -8.01
N TYR A 61 4.97 -13.55 -8.54
CA TYR A 61 4.96 -12.14 -8.88
C TYR A 61 5.49 -11.84 -10.28
N HIS A 62 5.10 -10.67 -10.81
CA HIS A 62 5.72 -10.05 -11.97
C HIS A 62 5.88 -8.54 -11.75
N HIS A 63 6.87 -7.90 -12.37
CA HIS A 63 7.01 -6.44 -12.30
C HIS A 63 7.52 -5.85 -13.61
N THR A 64 7.33 -4.56 -13.82
CA THR A 64 7.68 -3.87 -15.07
C THR A 64 9.16 -3.51 -15.25
N GLY A 65 10.02 -3.71 -14.23
CA GLY A 65 11.49 -3.76 -14.39
C GLY A 65 12.28 -2.47 -14.10
N SER A 66 11.63 -1.43 -13.57
CA SER A 66 12.23 -0.20 -13.06
C SER A 66 13.19 -0.41 -11.89
N SER A 67 14.05 0.56 -11.60
CA SER A 67 14.85 0.56 -10.37
C SER A 67 13.99 0.74 -9.10
N SER A 68 12.84 1.42 -9.19
CA SER A 68 11.87 1.49 -8.08
C SER A 68 11.26 0.11 -7.79
N GLU A 69 10.79 -0.60 -8.82
CA GLU A 69 10.25 -1.96 -8.64
C GLU A 69 11.30 -2.95 -8.11
N ARG A 70 12.57 -2.80 -8.51
CA ARG A 70 13.67 -3.60 -7.94
C ARG A 70 13.96 -3.28 -6.47
N GLY A 71 13.78 -2.02 -6.06
CA GLY A 71 13.86 -1.63 -4.65
C GLY A 71 12.79 -2.35 -3.82
N ILE A 72 11.52 -2.21 -4.23
CA ILE A 72 10.38 -2.89 -3.62
C ILE A 72 10.55 -4.42 -3.65
N LEU A 73 11.12 -5.00 -4.73
CA LEU A 73 11.46 -6.42 -4.77
C LEU A 73 12.45 -6.81 -3.65
N GLY A 74 13.47 -5.99 -3.40
CA GLY A 74 14.39 -6.19 -2.29
C GLY A 74 13.68 -6.16 -0.93
N GLY A 75 12.71 -5.26 -0.76
CA GLY A 75 11.85 -5.21 0.41
C GLY A 75 10.95 -6.43 0.56
N LEU A 76 10.31 -6.86 -0.53
CA LEU A 76 9.49 -8.07 -0.57
C LEU A 76 10.31 -9.32 -0.21
N ASN A 77 11.45 -9.54 -0.87
CA ASN A 77 12.33 -10.67 -0.54
C ASN A 77 12.70 -10.69 0.94
N TRP A 78 13.06 -9.55 1.52
CA TRP A 78 13.39 -9.44 2.93
C TRP A 78 12.20 -9.80 3.84
N VAL A 79 10.96 -9.43 3.49
CA VAL A 79 9.75 -9.82 4.24
C VAL A 79 9.47 -11.31 4.10
N PHE A 80 9.57 -11.86 2.88
CA PHE A 80 9.34 -13.28 2.61
C PHE A 80 10.40 -14.20 3.24
N GLU A 81 11.62 -13.71 3.52
CA GLU A 81 12.63 -14.42 4.35
C GLU A 81 12.16 -14.64 5.80
N GLN A 82 11.16 -13.88 6.27
CA GLN A 82 10.56 -14.01 7.61
C GLN A 82 9.17 -14.69 7.58
N ALA A 83 8.62 -14.92 6.38
CA ALA A 83 7.29 -15.48 6.19
C ALA A 83 7.33 -17.01 6.06
N SER A 84 6.17 -17.65 6.19
CA SER A 84 6.01 -19.07 5.84
C SER A 84 5.91 -19.30 4.33
N GLU A 85 5.41 -18.32 3.59
CA GLU A 85 5.28 -18.33 2.14
C GLU A 85 6.62 -18.04 1.46
N THR A 86 6.73 -18.44 0.20
CA THR A 86 7.89 -18.15 -0.66
C THR A 86 7.48 -17.22 -1.80
N LEU A 87 8.38 -16.32 -2.19
CA LEU A 87 8.17 -15.39 -3.31
C LEU A 87 8.86 -15.93 -4.57
N GLN A 88 8.12 -16.08 -5.66
CA GLN A 88 8.64 -16.61 -6.92
C GLN A 88 8.37 -15.64 -8.08
N ASN A 89 9.39 -15.38 -8.91
CA ASN A 89 9.20 -14.60 -10.13
C ASN A 89 8.55 -15.45 -11.23
N GLY A 90 7.47 -14.94 -11.84
CA GLY A 90 6.69 -15.65 -12.84
C GLY A 90 5.95 -16.85 -12.25
N GLY A 91 5.48 -17.73 -13.13
CA GLY A 91 4.65 -18.88 -12.76
C GLY A 91 3.65 -19.17 -13.86
N GLU A 92 2.70 -20.05 -13.56
CA GLU A 92 1.53 -20.28 -14.42
C GLU A 92 0.53 -19.13 -14.24
N SER A 93 -0.08 -18.69 -15.32
CA SER A 93 -1.13 -17.67 -15.26
C SER A 93 -2.44 -18.25 -14.68
N PRO A 94 -3.19 -17.47 -13.88
CA PRO A 94 -2.85 -16.11 -13.45
C PRO A 94 -1.80 -16.10 -12.33
N ILE A 95 -0.73 -15.31 -12.52
CA ILE A 95 0.28 -15.02 -11.50
C ILE A 95 -0.41 -14.29 -10.33
N ASN A 96 -0.02 -14.55 -9.08
CA ASN A 96 -0.75 -14.00 -7.91
C ASN A 96 -0.77 -12.47 -7.93
N PHE A 97 0.33 -11.81 -8.28
CA PHE A 97 0.29 -10.37 -8.48
C PHE A 97 1.29 -9.85 -9.49
N ASN A 98 0.98 -8.68 -10.06
CA ASN A 98 2.00 -7.79 -10.59
C ASN A 98 2.08 -6.50 -9.79
N TYR A 99 3.16 -5.76 -10.00
CA TYR A 99 3.27 -4.41 -9.47
C TYR A 99 4.11 -3.49 -10.35
N GLY A 100 3.82 -2.20 -10.26
CA GLY A 100 4.47 -1.17 -11.05
C GLY A 100 4.04 0.22 -10.61
N ARG A 101 4.65 1.24 -11.22
CA ARG A 101 4.25 2.62 -10.97
C ARG A 101 2.80 2.83 -11.42
N ALA A 102 2.11 3.82 -10.88
CA ALA A 102 0.77 4.17 -11.34
C ALA A 102 0.78 5.26 -12.43
N ASN A 103 1.91 5.93 -12.62
CA ASN A 103 2.05 7.06 -13.54
C ASN A 103 1.61 6.68 -14.96
N SER A 104 0.75 7.51 -15.55
CA SER A 104 0.21 7.32 -16.90
C SER A 104 0.83 8.25 -17.96
N ASN A 105 1.64 9.23 -17.55
CA ASN A 105 2.24 10.23 -18.43
C ASN A 105 3.75 10.03 -18.61
N PHE A 106 4.46 9.69 -17.53
CA PHE A 106 5.91 9.47 -17.55
C PHE A 106 6.24 7.98 -17.40
N GLU A 107 6.97 7.43 -18.37
CA GLU A 107 7.28 6.00 -18.47
C GLU A 107 6.03 5.09 -18.35
N PRO A 108 4.96 5.31 -19.12
CA PRO A 108 3.69 4.59 -18.97
C PRO A 108 3.80 3.08 -19.18
N ASN A 109 4.83 2.61 -19.89
CA ASN A 109 5.13 1.19 -20.05
C ASN A 109 5.60 0.52 -18.75
N LYS A 110 5.89 1.30 -17.70
CA LYS A 110 6.22 0.81 -16.35
C LYS A 110 5.02 0.78 -15.41
N ARG A 111 3.80 0.98 -15.96
CA ARG A 111 2.59 0.92 -15.17
C ARG A 111 2.23 -0.51 -14.78
N TYR A 112 1.70 -0.71 -13.59
CA TYR A 112 1.03 -1.97 -13.24
C TYR A 112 -0.02 -2.33 -14.30
N GLN A 113 -0.26 -3.62 -14.52
CA GLN A 113 -1.15 -4.08 -15.60
C GLN A 113 -2.32 -4.85 -15.00
N VAL A 114 -3.52 -4.28 -15.09
CA VAL A 114 -4.75 -4.98 -14.73
C VAL A 114 -5.15 -5.86 -15.91
N ASP A 115 -4.88 -7.16 -15.77
CA ASP A 115 -5.21 -8.18 -16.75
C ASP A 115 -5.53 -9.48 -16.00
N PRO A 116 -6.83 -9.76 -15.74
CA PRO A 116 -7.25 -10.92 -14.94
C PRO A 116 -6.86 -12.28 -15.54
N GLU A 117 -6.56 -12.35 -16.84
CA GLU A 117 -6.09 -13.59 -17.47
C GLU A 117 -4.62 -13.86 -17.15
N ARG A 118 -3.85 -12.82 -16.80
CA ARG A 118 -2.42 -12.90 -16.50
C ARG A 118 -2.09 -12.74 -15.02
N PHE A 119 -2.87 -11.95 -14.29
CA PHE A 119 -2.60 -11.56 -12.90
C PHE A 119 -3.88 -11.61 -12.07
N GLN A 120 -3.83 -12.24 -10.88
CA GLN A 120 -4.95 -12.21 -9.94
C GLN A 120 -5.13 -10.79 -9.38
N PHE A 121 -4.03 -10.13 -9.01
CA PHE A 121 -4.01 -8.77 -8.48
C PHE A 121 -2.93 -7.88 -9.11
N SER A 122 -3.11 -6.57 -9.02
CA SER A 122 -2.18 -5.59 -9.59
C SER A 122 -1.92 -4.43 -8.64
N PHE A 123 -0.68 -4.25 -8.20
CA PHE A 123 -0.30 -3.23 -7.24
C PHE A 123 0.29 -2.00 -7.92
N GLY A 124 -0.34 -0.84 -7.71
CA GLY A 124 0.13 0.45 -8.19
C GLY A 124 0.69 1.32 -7.07
N PHE A 125 1.81 1.99 -7.31
CA PHE A 125 2.38 2.98 -6.39
C PHE A 125 2.72 4.30 -7.12
N PRO A 126 2.62 5.46 -6.46
CA PRO A 126 2.98 6.72 -7.09
C PRO A 126 4.50 6.77 -7.37
N MET A 127 4.91 7.60 -8.33
CA MET A 127 6.33 7.84 -8.52
C MET A 127 6.89 8.66 -7.35
N GLN A 128 8.00 8.21 -6.76
CA GLN A 128 8.71 8.99 -5.75
C GLN A 128 9.22 10.31 -6.38
N ASP A 129 9.21 11.39 -5.60
CA ASP A 129 9.82 12.64 -6.04
C ASP A 129 11.34 12.48 -6.19
N ASN A 130 12.04 13.46 -6.75
CA ASN A 130 13.50 13.43 -6.77
C ASN A 130 14.08 13.65 -5.36
N GLY A 131 15.18 12.96 -5.04
CA GLY A 131 15.83 12.97 -3.73
C GLY A 131 16.31 14.35 -3.26
N ASN A 132 16.49 15.33 -4.16
CA ASN A 132 16.87 16.70 -3.80
C ASN A 132 15.81 17.43 -2.96
N HIS A 133 14.55 17.00 -3.03
CA HIS A 133 13.42 17.64 -2.31
C HIS A 133 12.44 16.62 -1.73
N GLY A 134 12.60 15.34 -2.05
CA GLY A 134 11.67 14.27 -1.70
C GLY A 134 11.50 14.03 -0.20
N ASP A 135 12.52 14.26 0.62
CA ASP A 135 12.40 14.14 2.09
C ASP A 135 11.38 15.12 2.69
N VAL A 136 11.09 16.21 1.99
CA VAL A 136 10.03 17.16 2.35
C VAL A 136 8.76 16.86 1.56
N SER A 137 8.89 16.72 0.24
CA SER A 137 7.73 16.60 -0.63
C SER A 137 7.02 15.26 -0.52
N MET A 138 7.63 14.21 0.02
CA MET A 138 6.95 12.93 0.30
C MET A 138 6.23 12.87 1.65
N LEU A 139 6.42 13.86 2.54
CA LEU A 139 5.76 13.89 3.86
C LEU A 139 4.28 14.27 3.81
N TYR A 140 3.78 14.70 2.66
CA TYR A 140 2.37 15.05 2.50
C TYR A 140 1.43 13.81 2.55
N GLY A 141 1.94 12.57 2.61
CA GLY A 141 1.19 11.37 2.99
C GLY A 141 0.10 10.94 2.00
N LEU A 142 -1.11 10.65 2.49
CA LEU A 142 -2.34 10.47 1.69
C LEU A 142 -2.78 11.82 1.07
N ASP A 143 -1.91 12.43 0.27
CA ASP A 143 -2.17 13.70 -0.39
C ASP A 143 -2.80 13.52 -1.77
N ARG A 144 -3.38 14.61 -2.27
CA ARG A 144 -3.64 14.84 -3.69
C ARG A 144 -2.94 16.14 -4.06
N ARG A 145 -2.16 16.13 -5.15
CA ARG A 145 -1.61 17.36 -5.73
C ARG A 145 -2.59 17.94 -6.73
N ASP A 146 -2.82 19.24 -6.67
CA ASP A 146 -3.63 19.97 -7.66
C ASP A 146 -2.91 20.17 -9.01
N SER A 147 -1.68 19.67 -9.15
CA SER A 147 -0.84 19.83 -10.34
C SER A 147 -1.25 18.98 -11.56
N GLY A 148 -2.43 18.37 -11.56
CA GLY A 148 -3.09 17.84 -12.77
C GLY A 148 -2.81 16.38 -13.15
N THR A 149 -1.83 15.70 -12.56
CA THR A 149 -1.63 14.25 -12.77
C THR A 149 -2.29 13.46 -11.63
N LEU A 150 -3.38 12.77 -11.95
CA LEU A 150 -4.22 12.11 -10.95
C LEU A 150 -3.50 11.04 -10.12
N ASN A 151 -2.43 10.41 -10.60
CA ASN A 151 -1.80 9.22 -9.99
C ASN A 151 -0.36 9.43 -9.49
N ASP A 152 0.04 10.67 -9.21
CA ASP A 152 1.38 11.00 -8.66
C ASP A 152 1.43 10.98 -7.11
N THR A 153 0.33 10.65 -6.44
CA THR A 153 0.19 10.66 -4.98
C THR A 153 -0.54 9.40 -4.50
N ASP A 154 -0.40 9.04 -3.22
CA ASP A 154 -1.00 7.80 -2.68
C ASP A 154 -2.52 7.75 -2.90
N LEU A 155 -3.22 8.84 -2.53
CA LEU A 155 -4.66 8.95 -2.74
C LEU A 155 -5.00 9.10 -4.22
N GLY A 156 -4.12 9.76 -4.98
CA GLY A 156 -4.24 9.88 -6.42
C GLY A 156 -4.31 8.53 -7.14
N VAL A 157 -3.36 7.63 -6.83
CA VAL A 157 -3.36 6.26 -7.36
C VAL A 157 -4.64 5.52 -7.02
N ALA A 158 -5.06 5.57 -5.74
CA ALA A 158 -6.28 4.91 -5.29
C ALA A 158 -7.54 5.47 -5.98
N GLN A 159 -7.64 6.80 -6.16
CA GLN A 159 -8.75 7.43 -6.87
C GLN A 159 -8.79 7.03 -8.34
N PHE A 160 -7.62 6.96 -8.96
CA PHE A 160 -7.48 6.59 -10.34
C PHE A 160 -7.89 5.13 -10.60
N MET A 161 -7.49 4.18 -9.75
CA MET A 161 -7.96 2.78 -9.83
C MET A 161 -9.48 2.66 -9.76
N VAL A 162 -10.13 3.46 -8.91
CA VAL A 162 -11.60 3.50 -8.82
C VAL A 162 -12.21 4.11 -10.08
N ALA A 163 -11.67 5.24 -10.55
CA ALA A 163 -12.19 5.95 -11.72
C ALA A 163 -12.10 5.13 -13.01
N GLU A 164 -11.05 4.33 -13.16
CA GLU A 164 -10.83 3.44 -14.31
C GLU A 164 -11.53 2.08 -14.18
N GLY A 165 -12.25 1.84 -13.07
CA GLY A 165 -12.96 0.57 -12.86
C GLY A 165 -12.02 -0.63 -12.70
N GLU A 166 -10.82 -0.43 -12.15
CA GLU A 166 -9.79 -1.47 -12.02
C GLU A 166 -9.99 -2.39 -10.80
N LEU A 167 -11.00 -2.11 -9.96
CA LEU A 167 -11.39 -2.97 -8.84
C LEU A 167 -12.31 -4.11 -9.35
N PRO A 168 -12.22 -5.32 -8.78
CA PRO A 168 -11.49 -5.70 -7.56
C PRO A 168 -10.03 -6.14 -7.77
N GLN A 169 -9.42 -5.99 -8.94
CA GLN A 169 -8.07 -6.52 -9.21
C GLN A 169 -6.94 -5.59 -8.76
N ALA A 170 -7.14 -4.27 -8.81
CA ALA A 170 -6.10 -3.31 -8.47
C ALA A 170 -5.97 -3.06 -6.95
N ARG A 171 -4.74 -2.80 -6.49
CA ARG A 171 -4.40 -2.42 -5.12
C ARG A 171 -3.42 -1.24 -5.11
N ALA A 172 -3.66 -0.24 -4.25
CA ALA A 172 -2.79 0.91 -4.11
C ALA A 172 -1.78 0.69 -2.98
N VAL A 173 -0.50 0.98 -3.24
CA VAL A 173 0.58 0.96 -2.25
C VAL A 173 0.91 2.41 -1.85
N PRO A 174 0.63 2.83 -0.60
CA PRO A 174 0.74 4.22 -0.18
C PRO A 174 2.17 4.56 0.29
N ILE A 175 3.14 4.59 -0.63
CA ILE A 175 4.56 4.76 -0.30
C ILE A 175 4.87 6.08 0.43
N ARG A 176 4.10 7.15 0.16
CA ARG A 176 4.33 8.47 0.78
C ARG A 176 3.87 8.46 2.24
N THR A 177 2.74 7.80 2.49
CA THR A 177 2.19 7.56 3.83
C THR A 177 3.11 6.66 4.66
N LEU A 178 3.64 5.59 4.06
CA LEU A 178 4.62 4.72 4.71
C LEU A 178 5.89 5.50 5.08
N PHE A 179 6.36 6.38 4.19
CA PHE A 179 7.49 7.26 4.49
C PHE A 179 7.20 8.25 5.61
N ALA A 180 6.02 8.91 5.60
CA ALA A 180 5.65 9.85 6.65
C ALA A 180 5.64 9.19 8.04
N GLN A 181 5.06 7.99 8.15
CA GLN A 181 5.07 7.21 9.39
C GLN A 181 6.48 6.77 9.80
N LEU A 182 7.33 6.40 8.82
CA LEU A 182 8.74 6.08 9.06
C LEU A 182 9.50 7.28 9.62
N ARG A 183 9.28 8.49 9.07
CA ARG A 183 9.92 9.73 9.53
C ARG A 183 9.42 10.12 10.92
N GLU A 184 8.17 9.85 11.25
CA GLU A 184 7.64 10.05 12.60
C GLU A 184 8.30 9.12 13.62
N ALA A 185 8.45 7.84 13.29
CA ALA A 185 9.07 6.85 14.17
C ALA A 185 10.61 6.98 14.26
N ILE A 186 11.24 7.42 13.17
CA ILE A 186 12.70 7.56 13.03
C ILE A 186 12.95 8.96 12.43
N PRO A 187 13.11 10.00 13.27
CA PRO A 187 13.21 11.39 12.82
C PRO A 187 14.32 11.67 11.81
N GLU A 188 15.35 10.83 11.74
CA GLU A 188 16.49 10.98 10.82
C GLU A 188 16.29 10.23 9.49
N GLN A 189 15.23 9.44 9.35
CA GLN A 189 15.02 8.54 8.22
C GLN A 189 14.78 9.31 6.93
N SER A 190 15.69 9.20 5.96
CA SER A 190 15.45 9.71 4.60
C SER A 190 14.51 8.78 3.83
N ALA A 191 13.72 9.33 2.93
CA ALA A 191 12.98 8.57 1.92
C ALA A 191 13.92 7.92 0.91
N TYR A 192 15.20 8.31 0.87
CA TYR A 192 16.14 7.93 -0.17
C TYR A 192 17.44 7.33 0.37
N ARG A 193 18.05 6.45 -0.44
CA ARG A 193 19.44 5.99 -0.24
C ARG A 193 20.44 6.71 -1.14
N ASP A 194 19.94 7.33 -2.21
CA ASP A 194 20.69 8.14 -3.18
C ASP A 194 19.72 9.11 -3.87
N ALA A 195 20.15 9.87 -4.87
CA ALA A 195 19.31 10.93 -5.47
C ALA A 195 18.00 10.43 -6.14
N TRP A 196 17.84 9.12 -6.37
CA TRP A 196 16.71 8.58 -7.14
C TRP A 196 16.02 7.38 -6.50
N HIS A 197 16.73 6.58 -5.70
CA HIS A 197 16.21 5.34 -5.16
C HIS A 197 15.71 5.50 -3.74
N MET A 198 14.54 4.89 -3.47
CA MET A 198 13.97 4.83 -2.15
C MET A 198 14.95 4.18 -1.15
N HIS A 199 14.88 4.64 0.09
CA HIS A 199 15.63 4.05 1.18
C HIS A 199 15.19 2.60 1.36
N ARG A 200 16.13 1.72 1.71
CA ARG A 200 15.85 0.27 1.85
C ARG A 200 14.78 -0.03 2.89
N ASP A 201 14.65 0.80 3.91
CA ASP A 201 13.60 0.63 4.92
C ASP A 201 12.22 1.05 4.39
N LEU A 202 12.15 2.04 3.48
CA LEU A 202 10.90 2.33 2.77
C LEU A 202 10.54 1.21 1.78
N ASP A 203 11.54 0.61 1.11
CA ASP A 203 11.35 -0.59 0.29
C ASP A 203 10.75 -1.74 1.15
N LYS A 204 11.29 -1.99 2.35
CA LYS A 204 10.77 -3.02 3.29
C LYS A 204 9.37 -2.71 3.81
N ALA A 205 9.08 -1.46 4.16
CA ALA A 205 7.74 -1.05 4.57
C ALA A 205 6.72 -1.30 3.45
N SER A 206 7.10 -0.99 2.19
CA SER A 206 6.26 -1.27 1.02
C SER A 206 6.06 -2.77 0.80
N GLY A 207 7.12 -3.58 0.95
CA GLY A 207 7.04 -5.03 0.87
C GLY A 207 6.13 -5.63 1.95
N ALA A 208 6.24 -5.16 3.19
CA ALA A 208 5.41 -5.62 4.31
C ALA A 208 3.93 -5.25 4.11
N PHE A 209 3.68 -4.04 3.62
CA PHE A 209 2.35 -3.59 3.25
C PHE A 209 1.72 -4.50 2.17
N MET A 210 2.46 -4.77 1.09
CA MET A 210 2.01 -5.65 0.01
C MET A 210 1.79 -7.10 0.48
N TYR A 211 2.72 -7.67 1.26
CA TYR A 211 2.58 -9.02 1.82
C TYR A 211 1.31 -9.14 2.67
N THR A 212 1.06 -8.16 3.53
CA THR A 212 -0.12 -8.13 4.41
C THR A 212 -1.41 -8.00 3.60
N LEU A 213 -1.45 -7.11 2.60
CA LEU A 213 -2.61 -7.01 1.70
C LEU A 213 -2.85 -8.32 0.95
N LEU A 214 -1.78 -8.97 0.46
CA LEU A 214 -1.88 -10.22 -0.30
C LEU A 214 -2.46 -11.36 0.54
N THR A 215 -1.89 -11.56 1.73
CA THR A 215 -2.10 -12.78 2.52
C THR A 215 -3.06 -12.61 3.69
N GLY A 216 -3.29 -11.37 4.14
CA GLY A 216 -3.93 -11.08 5.42
C GLY A 216 -3.09 -11.52 6.64
N LYS A 217 -1.80 -11.79 6.46
CA LYS A 217 -0.91 -12.30 7.52
C LYS A 217 0.14 -11.27 7.92
N CYS A 218 0.78 -11.55 9.05
CA CYS A 218 1.93 -10.81 9.54
C CYS A 218 3.18 -11.72 9.51
N ALA A 219 4.30 -11.21 8.99
CA ALA A 219 5.60 -11.88 8.96
C ALA A 219 6.64 -11.18 9.87
N LEU A 220 6.19 -10.31 10.77
CA LEU A 220 7.06 -9.50 11.61
C LEU A 220 7.72 -10.37 12.69
N GLY A 221 9.05 -10.48 12.65
CA GLY A 221 9.82 -11.13 13.71
C GLY A 221 9.82 -10.37 15.05
N PRO A 222 10.54 -10.87 16.07
CA PRO A 222 10.65 -10.21 17.38
C PRO A 222 11.35 -8.84 17.27
N GLU A 223 10.94 -7.88 18.12
CA GLU A 223 11.57 -6.55 18.18
C GLU A 223 13.05 -6.65 18.60
N PRO A 224 13.99 -6.08 17.82
CA PRO A 224 15.39 -5.99 18.22
C PRO A 224 15.58 -5.15 19.48
N GLN A 225 16.45 -5.60 20.39
CA GLN A 225 16.67 -4.92 21.68
C GLN A 225 17.32 -3.54 21.54
N ASP A 226 18.26 -3.39 20.61
CA ASP A 226 18.94 -2.12 20.38
C ASP A 226 18.11 -1.22 19.44
N ARG A 227 17.39 -0.27 20.05
CA ARG A 227 16.53 0.69 19.34
C ARG A 227 17.28 1.72 18.49
N ALA A 228 18.62 1.77 18.55
CA ALA A 228 19.42 2.61 17.66
C ALA A 228 19.95 1.85 16.44
N SER A 229 19.85 0.51 16.43
CA SER A 229 20.43 -0.35 15.40
C SER A 229 19.72 -0.27 14.04
N ALA A 230 20.44 -0.64 12.98
CA ALA A 230 19.86 -0.81 11.65
C ALA A 230 18.79 -1.91 11.61
N ASP A 231 18.93 -2.93 12.45
CA ASP A 231 17.96 -4.02 12.57
C ASP A 231 16.65 -3.51 13.16
N TRP A 232 16.70 -2.69 14.22
CA TRP A 232 15.49 -2.09 14.79
C TRP A 232 14.81 -1.13 13.82
N ARG A 233 15.57 -0.37 13.02
CA ARG A 233 14.99 0.48 11.96
C ARG A 233 14.26 -0.34 10.90
N SER A 234 14.89 -1.44 10.45
CA SER A 234 14.31 -2.38 9.49
C SER A 234 13.05 -3.05 10.03
N TRP A 235 13.09 -3.48 11.30
CA TRP A 235 11.95 -4.04 12.00
C TRP A 235 10.81 -3.03 12.16
N THR A 236 11.14 -1.78 12.51
CA THR A 236 10.17 -0.68 12.61
C THR A 236 9.48 -0.42 11.28
N ALA A 237 10.24 -0.48 10.17
CA ALA A 237 9.69 -0.35 8.83
C ALA A 237 8.73 -1.49 8.46
N HIS A 238 9.10 -2.73 8.77
CA HIS A 238 8.20 -3.88 8.61
C HIS A 238 6.91 -3.68 9.42
N ARG A 239 7.03 -3.35 10.71
CA ARG A 239 5.89 -3.10 11.59
C ARG A 239 4.95 -2.03 11.03
N ILE A 240 5.50 -0.90 10.55
CA ILE A 240 4.71 0.18 9.94
C ILE A 240 3.98 -0.31 8.68
N GLY A 241 4.65 -1.05 7.80
CA GLY A 241 4.04 -1.62 6.60
C GLY A 241 2.87 -2.55 6.92
N TYR A 242 3.09 -3.49 7.84
CA TYR A 242 2.05 -4.41 8.34
C TYR A 242 0.88 -3.64 8.98
N SER A 243 1.18 -2.75 9.93
CA SER A 243 0.12 -2.05 10.67
C SER A 243 -0.69 -1.14 9.77
N THR A 244 -0.05 -0.50 8.79
CA THR A 244 -0.74 0.34 7.81
C THR A 244 -1.64 -0.48 6.91
N ALA A 245 -1.18 -1.63 6.41
CA ALA A 245 -2.01 -2.52 5.60
C ALA A 245 -3.22 -3.04 6.38
N TRP A 246 -3.01 -3.55 7.60
CA TRP A 246 -4.11 -4.01 8.45
C TRP A 246 -5.13 -2.91 8.72
N THR A 247 -4.63 -1.71 9.08
CA THR A 247 -5.51 -0.57 9.36
C THR A 247 -6.31 -0.17 8.12
N LEU A 248 -5.74 -0.23 6.91
CA LEU A 248 -6.48 0.11 5.70
C LEU A 248 -7.42 -1.02 5.22
N MET A 249 -7.10 -2.28 5.53
CA MET A 249 -7.98 -3.42 5.23
C MET A 249 -9.18 -3.47 6.16
N HIS A 250 -8.95 -3.33 7.46
CA HIS A 250 -9.90 -3.65 8.53
C HIS A 250 -10.34 -2.45 9.35
N TRP A 251 -9.71 -1.29 9.15
CA TRP A 251 -10.12 -0.03 9.77
C TRP A 251 -10.01 -0.02 11.29
N GLU A 252 -9.14 -0.88 11.79
CA GLU A 252 -8.83 -1.10 13.20
C GLU A 252 -7.32 -1.20 13.39
N SER A 253 -6.87 -1.09 14.64
CA SER A 253 -5.46 -1.27 14.96
C SER A 253 -5.03 -2.70 14.66
N ALA A 254 -3.85 -2.84 14.06
CA ALA A 254 -3.28 -4.15 13.80
C ALA A 254 -3.11 -4.95 15.09
N PRO A 255 -3.51 -6.23 15.11
CA PRO A 255 -3.22 -7.10 16.23
C PRO A 255 -1.72 -7.31 16.36
N ALA A 256 -1.29 -7.87 17.50
CA ALA A 256 0.07 -8.35 17.63
C ALA A 256 0.35 -9.42 16.57
N CYS A 257 1.55 -9.40 16.00
CA CYS A 257 2.01 -10.47 15.11
C CYS A 257 2.03 -11.78 15.91
N PRO A 258 1.40 -12.86 15.42
CA PRO A 258 1.35 -14.15 16.12
C PRO A 258 2.71 -14.84 16.23
#